data_AF-U6SJH2-F1
#
_entry.id   AF-U6SJH2-F1
#
_cell.length_a   1.000
_cell.length_b   1.000
_cell.length_c   1.000
_cell.angle_alpha   90.00
_cell.angle_beta   90.00
_cell.angle_gamma   90.00
#
_symmetry.space_group_name_H-M   'P 1'
#
loop_
_entity.id
_entity.type
_entity.pdbx_description
1 polymer ?
#
loop_
_entity_poly.entity_id
_entity_poly.type
_entity_poly.pdbx_seq_one_letter_code
_entity_poly.pdbx_strand_id
1 'polypeptide(L)'
;MRILKELYTISLEEYRHCSNRAKSIENKKDKAKLNTLAYFNGLFLLIYSLVILINITYIILSFFYGLYILLTLLSFIPLLGMLILIRKIVYPKFKGKFLE
;
A
#
# COMPACT_ATOMS: atom_id res chain seq x y z
N MET A 1 -2.07 6.70 -12.52
CA MET A 1 -1.04 5.70 -12.11
C MET A 1 0.14 6.28 -11.32
N ARG A 2 0.60 7.52 -11.54
CA ARG A 2 1.76 8.09 -10.81
C ARG A 2 1.64 8.01 -9.28
N ILE A 3 0.49 8.36 -8.72
CA ILE A 3 0.22 8.34 -7.28
C ILE A 3 0.31 6.92 -6.69
N LEU A 4 -0.32 5.93 -7.33
CA LEU A 4 -0.23 4.52 -6.91
C LEU A 4 1.21 4.02 -6.90
N LYS A 5 1.98 4.35 -7.94
CA LYS A 5 3.39 3.97 -8.04
C LYS A 5 4.21 4.60 -6.91
N GLU A 6 3.96 5.87 -6.60
CA GLU A 6 4.61 6.58 -5.49
C GLU A 6 4.28 5.92 -4.13
N LEU A 7 3.00 5.65 -3.85
CA LEU A 7 2.58 4.96 -2.63
C LEU A 7 3.20 3.56 -2.50
N TYR A 8 3.30 2.84 -3.63
CA TYR A 8 3.97 1.55 -3.69
C TYR A 8 5.46 1.66 -3.36
N THR A 9 6.19 2.57 -4.00
CA THR A 9 7.62 2.75 -3.75
C THR A 9 7.91 3.12 -2.30
N ILE A 10 7.17 4.07 -1.73
CA ILE A 10 7.35 4.48 -0.33
C ILE A 10 7.08 3.29 0.61
N SER A 11 6.05 2.49 0.34
CA SER A 11 5.75 1.32 1.18
C SER A 11 6.81 0.23 1.05
N LEU A 12 7.42 0.09 -0.12
CA LEU A 12 8.51 -0.85 -0.37
C LEU A 12 9.79 -0.45 0.35
N GLU A 13 10.13 0.84 0.30
CA GLU A 13 11.28 1.40 1.02
C GLU A 13 11.11 1.25 2.52
N GLU A 14 9.93 1.61 3.05
CA GLU A 14 9.64 1.43 4.48
C GLU A 14 9.62 -0.03 4.90
N TYR A 15 9.05 -0.93 4.09
CA TYR A 15 9.08 -2.37 4.35
C TYR A 15 10.53 -2.87 4.47
N ARG A 16 11.37 -2.54 3.49
CA ARG A 16 12.79 -2.95 3.47
C ARG A 16 13.53 -2.36 4.65
N HIS A 17 13.33 -1.08 4.94
CA HIS A 17 13.96 -0.41 6.07
C HIS A 17 13.56 -1.04 7.41
N CYS A 18 12.26 -1.24 7.66
CA CYS A 18 11.77 -1.87 8.90
C CYS A 18 12.22 -3.32 9.03
N SER A 19 12.15 -4.11 7.95
CA SER A 19 12.57 -5.52 7.93
C SER A 19 14.08 -5.65 8.19
N ASN A 20 14.90 -4.80 7.57
CA ASN A 20 16.35 -4.82 7.78
C ASN A 20 16.71 -4.35 9.19
N ARG A 21 16.07 -3.31 9.72
CA ARG A 21 16.32 -2.82 11.08
C ARG A 21 15.81 -3.78 12.16
N ALA A 22 14.75 -4.55 11.90
CA ALA A 22 14.28 -5.58 12.81
C ALA A 22 15.30 -6.74 12.95
N LYS A 23 16.16 -6.97 11.95
CA LYS A 23 17.22 -7.98 12.02
C LYS A 23 18.39 -7.56 12.91
N SER A 24 18.66 -6.25 13.00
CA SER A 24 19.80 -5.71 13.78
C SER A 24 19.47 -5.37 15.23
N ILE A 25 18.20 -5.39 15.63
CA ILE A 25 17.80 -5.12 17.02
C ILE A 25 17.71 -6.42 17.84
N GLU A 26 18.40 -6.44 18.97
CA GLU A 26 18.35 -7.55 19.94
C GLU A 26 17.16 -7.45 20.91
N ASN A 27 16.68 -6.24 21.20
CA ASN A 27 15.53 -6.03 22.08
C ASN A 27 14.25 -6.59 21.43
N LYS A 28 13.68 -7.63 22.05
CA LYS A 28 12.48 -8.32 21.56
C LYS A 28 11.27 -7.39 21.38
N LYS A 29 11.08 -6.40 22.26
CA LYS A 29 9.95 -5.45 22.17
C LYS A 29 10.06 -4.53 20.96
N ASP A 30 11.24 -3.94 20.74
CA ASP A 30 11.46 -3.02 19.62
C ASP A 30 11.50 -3.76 18.28
N LYS A 31 12.03 -4.98 18.27
CA LYS A 31 11.96 -5.89 17.12
C LYS A 31 10.52 -6.24 16.75
N ALA A 32 9.66 -6.52 17.73
CA ALA A 32 8.24 -6.78 17.48
C ALA A 32 7.54 -5.54 16.87
N LYS A 33 7.78 -4.34 17.42
CA LYS A 33 7.26 -3.07 16.87
C LYS A 33 7.65 -2.88 15.40
N LEU A 34 8.93 -3.09 15.06
CA LEU A 34 9.42 -2.97 13.68
C LEU A 34 8.86 -4.04 12.75
N ASN A 35 8.72 -5.28 13.23
CA ASN A 35 8.11 -6.35 12.45
C ASN A 35 6.62 -6.07 12.16
N THR A 36 5.88 -5.51 13.12
CA THR A 36 4.50 -5.08 12.90
C THR A 36 4.42 -3.97 11.85
N LEU A 37 5.31 -2.97 11.92
CA LEU A 37 5.41 -1.92 10.90
C LEU A 37 5.77 -2.49 9.52
N ALA A 38 6.71 -3.44 9.45
CA ALA A 38 7.03 -4.13 8.21
C ALA A 38 5.80 -4.89 7.68
N TYR A 39 5.08 -5.63 8.54
CA TYR A 39 3.88 -6.35 8.13
C TYR A 39 2.80 -5.43 7.54
N PHE A 40 2.51 -4.30 8.18
CA PHE A 40 1.57 -3.30 7.64
C PHE A 40 2.01 -2.76 6.28
N ASN A 41 3.29 -2.43 6.11
CA ASN A 41 3.81 -1.99 4.81
C ASN A 41 3.74 -3.10 3.74
N GLY A 42 4.00 -4.35 4.12
CA GLY A 42 3.82 -5.51 3.25
C GLY A 42 2.37 -5.68 2.80
N LEU A 43 1.42 -5.47 3.72
CA LEU A 43 -0.01 -5.52 3.42
C LEU A 43 -0.42 -4.39 2.48
N PHE A 44 0.08 -3.16 2.67
CA PHE A 44 -0.14 -2.07 1.73
C PHE A 44 0.41 -2.37 0.33
N LEU A 45 1.61 -2.96 0.25
CA LEU A 45 2.19 -3.39 -1.03
C LEU A 45 1.30 -4.40 -1.75
N LEU A 46 0.76 -5.39 -1.03
CA LEU A 46 -0.18 -6.36 -1.60
C LEU A 46 -1.44 -5.67 -2.14
N ILE A 47 -2.05 -4.77 -1.35
CA ILE A 47 -3.25 -4.04 -1.79
C ILE A 47 -2.94 -3.21 -3.04
N TYR A 48 -1.84 -2.47 -3.06
CA TYR A 48 -1.46 -1.67 -4.23
C TYR A 48 -1.19 -2.53 -5.46
N SER A 49 -0.54 -3.68 -5.31
CA SER A 49 -0.34 -4.65 -6.40
C SER A 49 -1.65 -5.18 -6.95
N LEU A 50 -2.61 -5.53 -6.08
CA LEU A 50 -3.95 -5.97 -6.51
C LEU A 50 -4.66 -4.87 -7.28
N VAL A 51 -4.63 -3.63 -6.79
CA VAL A 51 -5.25 -2.50 -7.48
C VAL A 51 -4.62 -2.26 -8.86
N ILE A 52 -3.28 -2.34 -8.96
CA ILE A 52 -2.58 -2.24 -10.25
C ILE A 52 -3.01 -3.37 -11.20
N LEU A 53 -3.05 -4.61 -10.71
CA LEU A 53 -3.44 -5.77 -11.51
C LEU A 53 -4.87 -5.63 -12.03
N ILE A 54 -5.81 -5.27 -11.16
CA ILE A 54 -7.21 -5.03 -11.52
C ILE A 54 -7.32 -3.93 -12.59
N ASN A 55 -6.59 -2.83 -12.45
CA ASN A 55 -6.56 -1.77 -13.47
C ASN A 55 -6.07 -2.29 -14.82
N ILE A 56 -5.00 -3.10 -14.84
CA ILE A 56 -4.49 -3.71 -16.09
C ILE A 56 -5.54 -4.64 -16.70
N THR A 57 -6.17 -5.50 -15.90
CA THR A 57 -7.23 -6.42 -16.35
C THR A 57 -8.40 -5.65 -16.96
N TYR A 58 -8.85 -4.57 -16.33
CA TYR A 58 -9.93 -3.74 -16.88
C TYR A 58 -9.53 -2.99 -18.14
N ILE A 59 -8.28 -2.52 -18.25
CA ILE A 59 -7.78 -1.93 -19.50
C ILE A 59 -7.84 -2.96 -20.63
N ILE A 60 -7.38 -4.19 -20.40
CA ILE A 60 -7.44 -5.27 -21.40
C ILE A 60 -8.89 -5.59 -21.77
N LEU A 61 -9.77 -5.77 -20.77
CA LEU A 61 -11.18 -6.06 -21.01
C LEU A 61 -11.91 -4.91 -21.72
N SER A 62 -11.50 -3.65 -21.53
CA SER A 62 -12.12 -2.51 -22.20
C SER A 62 -12.02 -2.58 -23.73
N PHE A 63 -10.99 -3.26 -24.26
CA PHE A 63 -10.88 -3.52 -25.70
C PHE A 63 -11.94 -4.48 -26.23
N PHE A 64 -12.47 -5.37 -25.39
CA PHE A 64 -13.47 -6.37 -25.78
C PHE A 64 -14.91 -5.93 -25.46
N TYR A 65 -15.12 -5.24 -24.34
CA TYR A 65 -16.45 -4.91 -23.81
C TYR A 65 -16.83 -3.42 -23.90
N GLY A 66 -15.93 -2.58 -24.43
CA GLY A 66 -16.21 -1.16 -24.71
C GLY A 66 -16.44 -0.30 -23.46
N LEU A 67 -17.25 0.77 -23.62
CA LEU A 67 -17.45 1.84 -22.62
C LEU A 67 -18.02 1.38 -21.26
N TYR A 68 -18.69 0.23 -21.19
CA TYR A 68 -19.26 -0.29 -19.94
C TYR A 68 -18.17 -0.56 -18.89
N ILE A 69 -16.98 -0.97 -19.31
CA ILE A 69 -15.87 -1.26 -18.39
C ILE A 69 -15.23 0.01 -17.83
N LEU A 70 -15.26 1.11 -18.58
CA LEU A 70 -14.79 2.41 -18.12
C LEU A 70 -15.61 2.95 -16.93
N LEU A 71 -16.92 2.65 -16.87
CA LEU A 71 -17.76 2.99 -15.71
C LEU A 71 -17.35 2.23 -14.44
N THR A 72 -16.97 0.96 -14.57
CA THR A 72 -16.43 0.16 -13.45
C THR A 72 -15.10 0.71 -12.94
N LEU A 73 -14.28 1.31 -13.80
CA LEU A 73 -13.05 2.00 -13.40
C LEU A 73 -13.35 3.22 -12.52
N LEU A 74 -14.46 3.92 -12.78
CA LEU A 74 -14.89 5.06 -11.96
C LEU A 74 -15.21 4.64 -10.51
N SER A 75 -15.76 3.44 -10.29
CA SER A 75 -16.05 2.96 -8.93
C SER A 75 -14.80 2.61 -8.11
N PHE A 76 -13.62 2.53 -8.73
CA PHE A 76 -12.34 2.35 -8.02
C PHE A 76 -11.75 3.67 -7.48
N ILE A 77 -12.25 4.83 -7.93
CA ILE A 77 -11.81 6.14 -7.44
C ILE A 77 -12.01 6.30 -5.92
N PRO A 78 -13.17 5.98 -5.31
CA PRO A 78 -13.33 6.08 -3.85
C PRO A 78 -12.39 5.15 -3.09
N LEU A 79 -12.12 3.95 -3.62
CA LEU A 79 -11.16 3.01 -3.02
C LEU A 79 -9.73 3.60 -3.01
N LEU A 80 -9.31 4.22 -4.12
CA LEU A 80 -8.03 4.91 -4.20
C LEU A 80 -7.94 6.10 -3.23
N GLY A 81 -9.02 6.87 -3.11
CA GLY A 81 -9.13 7.97 -2.15
C GLY A 81 -8.93 7.49 -0.71
N MET A 82 -9.62 6.41 -0.33
CA MET A 82 -9.46 5.77 0.98
C MET A 82 -8.02 5.31 1.24
N LEU A 83 -7.38 4.66 0.26
CA LEU A 83 -5.99 4.22 0.38
C LEU A 83 -5.01 5.39 0.60
N ILE A 84 -5.21 6.50 -0.12
CA ILE A 84 -4.41 7.72 0.05
C ILE A 84 -4.61 8.29 1.46
N LEU A 85 -5.86 8.37 1.95
CA LEU A 85 -6.17 8.87 3.28
C LEU A 85 -5.54 8.01 4.37
N ILE A 86 -5.68 6.68 4.27
CA ILE A 86 -5.07 5.75 5.23
C ILE A 86 -3.56 5.94 5.24
N ARG A 87 -2.92 6.03 4.07
CA ARG A 87 -1.46 6.15 3.98
C ARG A 87 -0.93 7.50 4.45
N LYS A 88 -1.60 8.60 4.14
CA LYS A 88 -1.13 9.96 4.47
C LYS A 88 -1.53 10.43 5.86
N ILE A 89 -2.65 9.95 6.40
CA ILE A 89 -3.20 10.47 7.66
C ILE A 89 -3.12 9.42 8.77
N VAL A 90 -3.63 8.21 8.51
CA VAL A 90 -3.77 7.18 9.56
C VAL A 90 -2.42 6.53 9.87
N TYR A 91 -1.68 6.15 8.83
CA TYR A 91 -0.43 5.42 8.98
C TYR A 91 0.68 6.22 9.70
N PRO A 92 0.90 7.53 9.46
CA PRO A 92 1.88 8.30 10.22
C PRO A 92 1.52 8.43 11.70
N LYS A 93 0.23 8.62 12.01
CA LYS A 93 -0.27 8.65 13.40
C LYS A 93 -0.05 7.30 14.11
N PHE A 94 -0.31 6.20 13.41
CA PHE A 94 -0.06 4.86 13.91
C PHE A 94 1.43 4.60 14.14
N LYS A 95 2.27 4.95 13.17
CA LYS A 95 3.73 4.82 13.24
C LYS A 95 4.32 5.64 14.39
N GLY A 96 3.86 6.87 14.59
CA GLY A 96 4.28 7.73 15.71
C GLY A 96 4.05 7.06 17.06
N LYS A 97 2.82 6.58 17.30
CA LYS A 97 2.46 5.86 18.54
C LYS A 97 3.19 4.55 18.75
N PHE A 98 3.66 3.90 17.69
CA PHE A 98 4.40 2.63 17.78
C PHE A 98 5.90 2.82 18.00
N LEU A 99 6.46 3.95 17.59
CA LEU A 99 7.89 4.26 17.69
C LEU A 99 8.25 5.15 18.89
N GLU A 100 7.27 5.80 19.54
CA GLU A 100 7.36 6.24 20.94
C GLU A 100 7.42 5.04 21.90
#